data_AF-A0A3N8GS67-F1
#
_entry.id   AF-A0A3N8GS67-F1
#
_cell.length_a   1.000
_cell.length_b   1.000
_cell.length_c   1.000
_cell.angle_alpha   90.00
_cell.angle_beta   90.00
_cell.angle_gamma   90.00
#
_symmetry.space_group_name_H-M   'P 1'
#
loop_
_entity.id
_entity.type
_entity.pdbx_description
1 polymer ?
#
loop_
_entity_poly.entity_id
_entity_poly.type
_entity_poly.pdbx_seq_one_letter_code
_entity_poly.pdbx_strand_id
1 'polypeptide(L)'
;MMFSTLLPSYTAFDGHRRVASGPLATVAVAVRQAAGDAMSGTIVIFDDATGRAIDLDLRGTADDIRARYAASPGDASAPAGDPAGAGEQRGRGRPKLGVVSREVTLLPRHWDWLAAQPGGASVALRKLVEDARRTHAAADRRRDAQTRAYHFMSAIAGDLPCFEEASRALYANDLARLAELIACWPDDVRDHALALARGDLPPSTEDC
;
A
#
# COMPACT_ATOMS: atom_id res chain seq x y z
N MET A 1 -20.60 5.02 -2.81
CA MET A 1 -19.29 5.62 -2.49
C MET A 1 -18.30 5.06 -3.49
N MET A 2 -17.72 5.93 -4.31
CA MET A 2 -16.77 5.56 -5.35
C MET A 2 -15.57 4.88 -4.65
N PHE A 3 -15.34 3.61 -4.96
CA PHE A 3 -14.00 3.06 -4.84
C PHE A 3 -13.17 3.90 -5.80
N SER A 4 -12.50 4.94 -5.31
CA SER A 4 -11.33 5.43 -6.03
C SER A 4 -10.45 4.20 -6.14
N THR A 5 -10.29 3.71 -7.36
CA THR A 5 -9.10 2.96 -7.75
C THR A 5 -7.94 3.92 -7.53
N LEU A 6 -7.54 4.05 -6.26
CA LEU A 6 -6.39 4.81 -5.84
C LEU A 6 -5.22 4.11 -6.51
N LEU A 7 -4.77 4.70 -7.60
CA LEU A 7 -3.50 4.33 -8.19
C LEU A 7 -2.47 4.31 -7.05
N PRO A 8 -1.60 3.30 -7.00
CA PRO A 8 -0.56 3.26 -5.96
C PRO A 8 0.20 4.58 -5.97
N SER A 9 0.27 5.21 -4.80
CA SER A 9 0.93 6.49 -4.58
C SER A 9 2.23 6.25 -3.84
N TYR A 10 3.21 7.07 -4.18
CA TYR A 10 4.55 7.02 -3.66
C TYR A 10 4.96 8.41 -3.21
N THR A 11 5.77 8.49 -2.17
CA THR A 11 6.27 9.77 -1.65
C THR A 11 7.78 9.72 -1.51
N ALA A 12 8.48 10.67 -2.13
CA ALA A 12 9.92 10.80 -2.04
C ALA A 12 10.33 11.85 -1.01
N PHE A 13 11.34 11.53 -0.22
CA PHE A 13 11.96 12.39 0.77
C PHE A 13 13.45 12.57 0.50
N ASP A 14 13.93 13.81 0.66
CA ASP A 14 15.34 14.16 0.78
C ASP A 14 15.62 14.44 2.26
N GLY A 15 16.24 13.48 2.96
CA GLY A 15 16.36 13.51 4.41
C GLY A 15 14.96 13.59 5.04
N HIS A 16 14.61 14.76 5.60
CA HIS A 16 13.30 15.00 6.22
C HIS A 16 12.38 15.90 5.41
N ARG A 17 12.78 16.34 4.22
CA ARG A 17 11.97 17.20 3.35
C ARG A 17 11.30 16.36 2.27
N ARG A 18 10.00 16.56 2.07
CA ARG A 18 9.27 15.89 0.99
C ARG A 18 9.61 16.55 -0.35
N VAL A 19 9.96 15.74 -1.34
CA VAL A 19 10.33 16.16 -2.70
C VAL A 19 9.13 16.08 -3.64
N ALA A 20 8.43 14.95 -3.64
CA ALA A 20 7.28 14.70 -4.52
C ALA A 20 6.35 13.63 -3.91
N SER A 21 5.08 13.66 -4.28
CA SER A 21 4.10 12.62 -3.91
C SER A 21 3.12 12.38 -5.06
N GLY A 22 2.83 11.13 -5.36
CA GLY A 22 1.90 10.74 -6.42
C GLY A 22 2.30 9.44 -7.14
N PRO A 23 1.89 9.25 -8.40
CA PRO A 23 2.21 8.05 -9.16
C PRO A 23 3.72 7.82 -9.32
N LEU A 24 4.13 6.54 -9.37
CA LEU A 24 5.56 6.16 -9.36
C LEU A 24 6.39 6.86 -10.44
N ALA A 25 5.86 6.95 -11.66
CA ALA A 25 6.54 7.60 -12.78
C ALA A 25 6.78 9.10 -12.54
N THR A 26 5.78 9.80 -11.97
CA THR A 26 5.87 11.23 -11.64
C THR A 26 6.92 11.46 -10.56
N VAL A 27 6.90 10.65 -9.50
CA VAL A 27 7.87 10.71 -8.41
C VAL A 27 9.28 10.39 -8.89
N ALA A 28 9.45 9.34 -9.69
CA ALA A 28 10.76 8.94 -10.24
C ALA A 28 11.37 10.04 -11.12
N VAL A 29 10.57 10.70 -11.97
CA VAL A 29 11.04 11.82 -12.79
C VAL A 29 11.39 13.04 -11.93
N ALA A 30 10.57 13.38 -10.94
CA ALA A 30 10.82 14.49 -10.02
C ALA A 30 12.11 14.28 -9.21
N VAL A 31 12.31 13.07 -8.70
CA VAL A 31 13.54 12.68 -7.97
C VAL A 31 14.76 12.78 -8.88
N ARG A 32 14.67 12.30 -10.13
CA ARG A 32 15.78 12.39 -11.10
C ARG A 32 16.12 13.83 -11.47
N GLN A 33 15.12 14.71 -11.60
CA GLN A 33 15.34 16.14 -11.84
C GLN A 33 16.04 16.80 -10.63
N ALA A 34 15.57 16.51 -9.42
CA ALA A 34 16.17 17.03 -8.19
C ALA A 34 17.61 16.54 -7.97
N ALA A 35 17.92 15.28 -8.32
CA ALA A 35 19.26 14.71 -8.19
C ALA A 35 20.28 15.28 -9.20
N GLY A 36 19.83 15.79 -10.35
CA GLY A 36 20.68 16.36 -11.39
C GLY A 36 21.27 17.74 -11.06
N ASP A 37 20.63 18.51 -10.17
CA ASP A 37 20.95 19.92 -9.88
C ASP A 37 21.77 20.15 -8.58
N ALA A 38 22.48 19.12 -8.11
CA ALA A 38 23.23 19.09 -6.84
C ALA A 38 22.34 18.95 -5.59
N MET A 39 21.93 17.72 -5.34
CA MET A 39 21.31 17.31 -4.08
C MET A 39 22.32 16.55 -3.21
N SER A 40 22.47 16.92 -1.94
CA SER A 40 23.45 16.31 -1.01
C SER A 40 22.88 15.22 -0.09
N GLY A 41 21.59 14.92 -0.15
CA GLY A 41 20.94 13.93 0.72
C GLY A 41 20.66 12.58 0.05
N THR A 42 20.53 11.53 0.87
CA THR A 42 20.07 10.20 0.45
C THR A 42 18.57 10.25 0.24
N ILE A 43 18.13 10.26 -1.03
CA ILE A 43 16.71 10.23 -1.36
C ILE A 43 16.13 8.86 -1.01
N VAL A 44 15.02 8.86 -0.29
CA VAL A 44 14.27 7.64 0.04
C VAL A 44 12.86 7.79 -0.50
N ILE A 45 12.37 6.76 -1.19
CA ILE A 45 11.03 6.74 -1.78
C ILE A 45 10.20 5.73 -1.01
N PHE A 46 9.02 6.13 -0.56
CA PHE A 46 8.09 5.29 0.18
C PHE A 46 6.91 4.92 -0.71
N ASP A 47 6.47 3.67 -0.61
CA ASP A 47 5.17 3.23 -1.09
C ASP A 47 4.11 3.56 -0.04
N ASP A 48 3.19 4.47 -0.34
CA ASP A 48 2.18 4.96 0.61
C ASP A 48 1.17 3.87 0.99
N ALA A 49 1.07 2.79 0.20
CA ALA A 49 0.19 1.65 0.47
C ALA A 49 0.82 0.62 1.42
N THR A 50 2.13 0.64 1.63
CA THR A 50 2.82 -0.28 2.55
C THR A 50 3.64 0.45 3.63
N GLY A 51 3.90 1.74 3.45
CA GLY A 51 4.80 2.54 4.28
C GLY A 51 6.27 2.16 4.15
N ARG A 52 6.62 1.31 3.17
CA ARG A 52 7.98 0.76 3.03
C ARG A 52 8.80 1.59 2.06
N ALA A 53 10.08 1.74 2.37
CA ALA A 53 11.04 2.29 1.45
C ALA A 53 11.26 1.34 0.25
N ILE A 54 11.35 1.91 -0.94
CA ILE A 54 11.65 1.22 -2.20
C ILE A 54 12.84 1.90 -2.88
N ASP A 55 13.59 1.11 -3.65
CA ASP A 55 14.68 1.60 -4.49
C ASP A 55 14.22 1.67 -5.94
N LEU A 56 14.53 2.78 -6.62
CA LEU A 56 14.19 2.99 -8.02
C LEU A 56 15.43 3.15 -8.88
N ASP A 57 15.42 2.49 -10.04
CA ASP A 57 16.38 2.73 -11.09
C ASP A 57 16.04 4.03 -11.83
N LEU A 58 16.77 5.09 -11.49
CA LEU A 58 16.65 6.42 -12.07
C LEU A 58 17.65 6.68 -13.20
N ARG A 59 18.29 5.63 -13.74
CA ARG A 59 19.23 5.78 -14.85
C ARG A 59 18.48 6.02 -16.16
N GLY A 60 19.02 6.95 -16.96
CA GLY A 60 18.52 7.31 -18.28
C GLY A 60 17.90 8.72 -18.35
N THR A 61 17.19 8.97 -19.45
CA THR A 61 16.41 10.19 -19.64
C THR A 61 15.11 10.16 -18.85
N ALA A 62 14.46 11.32 -18.68
CA ALA A 62 13.13 11.36 -18.04
C ALA A 62 12.10 10.51 -18.79
N ASP A 63 12.23 10.41 -20.11
CA ASP A 63 11.35 9.59 -20.94
C ASP A 63 11.61 8.09 -20.75
N ASP A 64 12.88 7.68 -20.60
CA ASP A 64 13.24 6.29 -20.28
C ASP A 64 12.66 5.86 -18.93
N ILE A 65 12.75 6.74 -17.93
CA ILE A 65 12.21 6.50 -16.58
C ILE A 65 10.68 6.42 -16.62
N ARG A 66 10.03 7.35 -17.35
CA ARG A 66 8.58 7.34 -17.49
C ARG A 66 8.10 6.09 -18.20
N ALA A 67 8.81 5.62 -19.23
CA ALA A 67 8.50 4.37 -19.92
C ALA A 67 8.68 3.15 -19.00
N ARG A 68 9.73 3.14 -18.16
CA ARG A 68 10.02 2.08 -17.19
C ARG A 68 8.94 1.95 -16.11
N TYR A 69 8.43 3.08 -15.61
CA TYR A 69 7.47 3.13 -14.51
C TYR A 69 6.06 3.52 -14.93
N ALA A 70 5.78 3.53 -16.23
CA ALA A 70 4.43 3.72 -16.74
C ALA A 70 3.52 2.66 -16.13
N ALA A 71 2.41 3.08 -15.52
CA ALA A 71 1.45 2.16 -14.95
C ALA A 71 0.89 1.26 -16.06
N SER A 72 1.28 -0.02 -16.08
CA SER A 72 0.54 -1.04 -16.81
C SER A 72 -0.84 -1.15 -16.15
N PRO A 73 -1.97 -1.13 -16.88
CA PRO A 73 -3.33 -1.20 -16.31
C PRO A 73 -3.71 -2.53 -15.62
N GLY A 74 -2.76 -3.24 -15.00
CA GLY A 74 -2.96 -4.59 -14.46
C GLY A 74 -2.17 -4.97 -13.21
N ASP A 75 -1.13 -4.24 -12.80
CA ASP A 75 -0.29 -4.67 -11.67
C ASP A 75 -0.72 -4.05 -10.34
N ALA A 76 -1.92 -4.41 -9.91
CA ALA A 76 -2.21 -4.52 -8.49
C ALA A 76 -1.91 -5.97 -8.06
N SER A 77 -0.68 -6.20 -7.59
CA SER A 77 -0.15 -7.42 -6.93
C SER A 77 0.53 -8.46 -7.82
N ALA A 78 1.88 -8.50 -7.79
CA ALA A 78 2.66 -9.76 -7.73
C ALA A 78 4.16 -9.49 -7.44
N PRO A 79 4.82 -10.26 -6.56
CA PRO A 79 6.27 -10.42 -6.58
C PRO A 79 6.71 -11.41 -7.67
N ALA A 80 7.93 -11.20 -8.17
CA ALA A 80 8.56 -11.89 -9.30
C ALA A 80 8.65 -13.43 -9.15
N GLY A 81 8.39 -14.12 -10.27
CA GLY A 81 8.68 -15.54 -10.51
C GLY A 81 8.47 -15.87 -11.99
N ASP A 82 9.56 -16.12 -12.70
CA ASP A 82 9.68 -16.30 -14.16
C ASP A 82 9.46 -17.78 -14.58
N PRO A 83 9.58 -18.19 -15.86
CA PRO A 83 8.64 -18.05 -16.99
C PRO A 83 8.09 -19.42 -17.49
N ALA A 84 6.91 -19.47 -18.13
CA ALA A 84 6.58 -20.50 -19.14
C ALA A 84 5.20 -20.30 -19.81
N GLY A 85 5.24 -19.96 -21.11
CA GLY A 85 4.43 -20.56 -22.17
C GLY A 85 2.90 -20.52 -22.09
N ALA A 86 2.28 -19.70 -22.95
CA ALA A 86 0.95 -20.01 -23.48
C ALA A 86 0.72 -19.32 -24.84
N GLY A 87 0.94 -20.08 -25.92
CA GLY A 87 0.25 -19.86 -27.18
C GLY A 87 -1.01 -20.73 -27.25
N GLU A 88 -2.04 -20.17 -27.90
CA GLU A 88 -3.24 -20.82 -28.47
C GLU A 88 -4.56 -20.93 -27.66
N GLN A 89 -5.37 -19.87 -27.82
CA GLN A 89 -6.77 -19.79 -28.30
C GLN A 89 -7.94 -20.66 -27.75
N ARG A 90 -8.87 -19.94 -27.09
CA ARG A 90 -10.36 -19.91 -27.18
C ARG A 90 -11.20 -21.20 -27.27
N GLY A 91 -12.11 -21.32 -26.29
CA GLY A 91 -13.44 -21.94 -26.43
C GLY A 91 -14.54 -21.07 -25.80
N ARG A 92 -15.60 -20.77 -26.55
CA ARG A 92 -16.80 -20.03 -26.10
C ARG A 92 -17.64 -20.93 -25.19
N GLY A 93 -17.99 -20.47 -23.99
CA GLY A 93 -19.00 -21.13 -23.14
C GLY A 93 -18.88 -20.81 -21.65
N ARG A 94 -19.85 -20.05 -21.13
CA ARG A 94 -20.03 -19.56 -19.74
C ARG A 94 -18.92 -18.61 -19.28
N PRO A 95 -19.22 -17.37 -18.78
CA PRO A 95 -18.20 -16.56 -18.14
C PRO A 95 -17.59 -17.36 -16.99
N LYS A 96 -16.31 -17.74 -17.12
CA LYS A 96 -15.56 -18.35 -16.04
C LYS A 96 -15.59 -17.34 -14.90
N LEU A 97 -16.24 -17.69 -13.79
CA LEU A 97 -16.41 -16.81 -12.64
C LEU A 97 -15.08 -16.53 -11.88
N GLY A 98 -13.93 -16.79 -12.50
CA GLY A 98 -12.60 -16.63 -11.91
C GLY A 98 -12.36 -17.47 -10.65
N VAL A 99 -13.12 -18.54 -10.42
CA VAL A 99 -13.01 -19.33 -9.19
C VAL A 99 -11.80 -20.26 -9.30
N VAL A 100 -10.83 -20.07 -8.41
CA VAL A 100 -9.68 -20.94 -8.22
C VAL A 100 -9.98 -21.90 -7.07
N SER A 101 -9.94 -23.20 -7.33
CA SER A 101 -10.10 -24.21 -6.28
C SER A 101 -8.82 -24.34 -5.47
N ARG A 102 -8.94 -24.34 -4.14
CA ARG A 102 -7.87 -24.65 -3.18
C ARG A 102 -8.42 -25.59 -2.11
N GLU A 103 -7.53 -26.36 -1.49
CA GLU A 103 -7.88 -27.30 -0.42
C GLU A 103 -8.11 -26.56 0.90
N VAL A 104 -9.15 -26.95 1.64
CA VAL A 104 -9.48 -26.41 2.97
C VAL A 104 -9.84 -27.57 3.88
N THR A 105 -9.16 -27.65 5.03
CA THR A 105 -9.44 -28.67 6.05
C THR A 105 -10.32 -28.08 7.14
N LEU A 106 -11.47 -28.69 7.41
CA LEU A 106 -12.41 -28.29 8.44
C LEU A 106 -12.81 -29.48 9.31
N LEU A 107 -13.31 -29.19 10.51
CA LEU A 107 -13.85 -30.21 11.41
C LEU A 107 -15.11 -30.86 10.80
N PRO A 108 -15.38 -32.15 11.07
CA PRO A 108 -16.54 -32.86 10.52
C PRO A 108 -17.87 -32.12 10.72
N ARG A 109 -18.12 -31.62 11.94
CA ARG A 109 -19.31 -30.81 12.26
C ARG A 109 -19.49 -29.56 11.39
N HIS A 110 -18.40 -28.96 10.91
CA HIS A 110 -18.46 -27.80 10.03
C HIS A 110 -18.81 -28.22 8.61
N TRP A 111 -18.32 -29.37 8.15
CA TRP A 111 -18.72 -29.95 6.88
C TRP A 111 -20.20 -30.33 6.86
N ASP A 112 -20.69 -30.94 7.94
CA ASP A 112 -22.11 -31.29 8.07
C ASP A 112 -22.99 -30.02 7.98
N TRP A 113 -22.59 -28.97 8.68
CA TRP A 113 -23.29 -27.68 8.62
C TRP A 113 -23.22 -27.03 7.23
N LEU A 114 -22.06 -27.07 6.56
CA LEU A 114 -21.87 -26.53 5.21
C LEU A 114 -22.67 -27.29 4.15
N ALA A 115 -22.79 -28.61 4.29
CA ALA A 115 -23.56 -29.47 3.39
C ALA A 115 -25.07 -29.20 3.51
N ALA A 116 -25.54 -28.80 4.68
CA ALA A 116 -26.94 -28.42 4.93
C ALA A 116 -27.33 -27.04 4.36
N GLN A 117 -26.39 -26.24 3.84
CA GLN A 117 -26.66 -24.87 3.39
C GLN A 117 -27.36 -24.83 2.01
N PRO A 118 -28.38 -23.96 1.83
CA PRO A 118 -28.97 -23.72 0.52
C PRO A 118 -27.93 -23.16 -0.47
N GLY A 119 -27.71 -23.88 -1.58
CA GLY A 119 -26.70 -23.50 -2.58
C GLY A 119 -25.30 -24.10 -2.34
N GLY A 120 -25.14 -24.95 -1.33
CA GLY A 120 -23.95 -25.76 -1.10
C GLY A 120 -22.80 -25.04 -0.37
N ALA A 121 -21.80 -25.83 0.04
CA ALA A 121 -20.69 -25.39 0.87
C ALA A 121 -19.95 -24.17 0.31
N SER A 122 -19.67 -24.12 -0.99
CA SER A 122 -18.91 -23.02 -1.60
C SER A 122 -19.63 -21.67 -1.54
N VAL A 123 -20.95 -21.66 -1.68
CA VAL A 123 -21.75 -20.41 -1.58
C VAL A 123 -21.79 -19.93 -0.13
N ALA A 124 -21.97 -20.84 0.82
CA ALA A 124 -21.95 -20.53 2.25
C ALA A 124 -20.60 -19.98 2.70
N LEU A 125 -19.49 -20.63 2.31
CA LEU A 125 -18.14 -20.15 2.59
C LEU A 125 -17.90 -18.76 2.01
N ARG A 126 -18.33 -18.48 0.77
CA ARG A 126 -18.21 -17.14 0.19
C ARG A 126 -18.97 -16.10 1.00
N LYS A 127 -20.21 -16.39 1.40
CA LYS A 127 -21.00 -15.46 2.22
C LYS A 127 -20.35 -15.21 3.58
N LEU A 128 -19.84 -16.24 4.24
CA LEU A 128 -19.12 -16.12 5.51
C LEU A 128 -17.85 -15.27 5.36
N VAL A 129 -17.08 -15.47 4.29
CA VAL A 129 -15.91 -14.65 3.99
C VAL A 129 -16.30 -13.19 3.75
N GLU A 130 -17.33 -12.93 2.94
CA GLU A 130 -17.78 -11.56 2.67
C GLU A 130 -18.33 -10.87 3.91
N ASP A 131 -19.04 -11.60 4.77
CA ASP A 131 -19.56 -11.07 6.03
C ASP A 131 -18.46 -10.79 7.06
N ALA A 132 -17.49 -11.70 7.19
CA ALA A 132 -16.31 -11.48 8.02
C ALA A 132 -15.49 -10.28 7.51
N ARG A 133 -15.25 -10.20 6.19
CA ARG A 133 -14.57 -9.05 5.57
C ARG A 133 -15.30 -7.76 5.86
N ARG A 134 -16.63 -7.73 5.76
CA ARG A 134 -17.43 -6.53 6.06
C ARG A 134 -17.36 -6.15 7.53
N THR A 135 -17.47 -7.14 8.42
CA THR A 135 -17.47 -6.95 9.88
C THR A 135 -16.13 -6.43 10.38
N HIS A 136 -15.03 -6.94 9.84
CA HIS A 136 -13.68 -6.57 10.27
C HIS A 136 -13.05 -5.45 9.43
N ALA A 137 -13.69 -5.00 8.35
CA ALA A 137 -13.14 -4.02 7.41
C ALA A 137 -12.56 -2.76 8.09
N ALA A 138 -13.23 -2.21 9.10
CA ALA A 138 -12.74 -1.02 9.78
C ALA A 138 -11.52 -1.30 10.67
N ALA A 139 -11.51 -2.44 11.36
CA ALA A 139 -10.40 -2.86 12.20
C ALA A 139 -9.16 -3.23 11.36
N ASP A 140 -9.37 -3.88 10.21
CA ASP A 140 -8.31 -4.23 9.28
C ASP A 140 -7.72 -2.97 8.62
N ARG A 141 -8.55 -2.04 8.13
CA ARG A 141 -8.07 -0.75 7.61
C ARG A 141 -7.22 0.01 8.63
N ARG A 142 -7.63 0.01 9.90
CA ARG A 142 -6.86 0.62 10.98
C ARG A 142 -5.53 -0.08 11.21
N ARG A 143 -5.53 -1.42 11.27
CA ARG A 143 -4.29 -2.20 11.44
C ARG A 143 -3.32 -1.91 10.29
N ASP A 144 -3.82 -1.89 9.06
CA ASP A 144 -3.02 -1.58 7.89
C ASP A 144 -2.45 -0.15 7.99
N ALA A 145 -3.26 0.84 8.38
CA ALA A 145 -2.81 2.22 8.58
C ALA A 145 -1.70 2.34 9.64
N GLN A 146 -1.84 1.63 10.77
CA GLN A 146 -0.82 1.55 11.80
C GLN A 146 0.47 0.92 11.28
N THR A 147 0.38 -0.19 10.54
CA THR A 147 1.55 -0.86 9.95
C THR A 147 2.28 0.05 8.95
N ARG A 148 1.55 0.75 8.07
CA ARG A 148 2.14 1.68 7.10
C ARG A 148 2.85 2.85 7.80
N ALA A 149 2.16 3.52 8.72
CA ALA A 149 2.73 4.63 9.47
C ALA A 149 3.97 4.20 10.26
N TYR A 150 3.93 3.03 10.92
CA TYR A 150 5.08 2.51 11.66
C TYR A 150 6.27 2.21 10.75
N HIS A 151 6.05 1.57 9.59
CA HIS A 151 7.13 1.30 8.64
C HIS A 151 7.81 2.59 8.14
N PHE A 152 7.02 3.62 7.84
CA PHE A 152 7.54 4.93 7.46
C PHE A 152 8.34 5.56 8.60
N MET A 153 7.72 5.71 9.78
CA MET A 153 8.33 6.33 10.95
C MET A 153 9.64 5.63 11.32
N SER A 154 9.67 4.29 11.31
CA SER A 154 10.86 3.52 11.66
C SER A 154 12.01 3.73 10.68
N ALA A 155 11.73 4.06 9.42
CA ALA A 155 12.74 4.23 8.39
C ALA A 155 13.33 5.65 8.36
N ILE A 156 12.51 6.68 8.61
CA ILE A 156 12.91 8.09 8.46
C ILE A 156 13.05 8.85 9.78
N ALA A 157 12.41 8.36 10.85
CA ALA A 157 12.27 9.07 12.12
C ALA A 157 12.74 8.24 13.33
N GLY A 158 13.44 7.12 13.09
CA GLY A 158 13.88 6.21 14.15
C GLY A 158 14.88 6.83 15.12
N ASP A 159 15.61 7.86 14.68
CA ASP A 159 16.55 8.65 15.49
C ASP A 159 15.95 9.97 16.01
N LEU A 160 14.69 10.28 15.67
CA LEU A 160 14.02 11.49 16.12
C LEU A 160 13.52 11.35 17.58
N PRO A 161 13.40 12.49 18.31
CA PRO A 161 12.90 12.48 19.68
C PRO A 161 11.52 11.84 19.81
N CYS A 162 11.25 11.19 20.94
CA CYS A 162 9.94 10.61 21.28
C CYS A 162 9.42 9.52 20.32
N PHE A 163 10.27 8.95 19.46
CA PHE A 163 9.89 7.89 18.52
C PHE A 163 9.19 6.70 19.19
N GLU A 164 9.73 6.21 20.32
CA GLU A 164 9.17 5.07 21.04
C GLU A 164 7.79 5.37 21.65
N GLU A 165 7.60 6.56 22.20
CA GLU A 165 6.31 7.00 22.73
C GLU A 165 5.30 7.19 21.58
N ALA A 166 5.75 7.74 20.45
CA ALA A 166 4.94 7.92 19.26
C ALA A 166 4.48 6.56 18.69
N SER A 167 5.38 5.57 18.62
CA SER A 167 5.03 4.22 18.15
C SER A 167 3.98 3.56 19.06
N ARG A 168 4.09 3.72 20.39
CA ARG A 168 3.08 3.25 21.34
C ARG A 168 1.73 3.94 21.14
N ALA A 169 1.71 5.27 20.97
CA ALA A 169 0.49 6.03 20.71
C ALA A 169 -0.20 5.61 19.40
N LEU A 170 0.59 5.35 18.35
CA LEU A 170 0.12 4.84 17.06
C LEU A 170 -0.61 3.50 17.21
N TYR A 171 -0.02 2.52 17.91
CA TYR A 171 -0.65 1.22 18.13
C TYR A 171 -1.84 1.28 19.08
N ALA A 172 -1.84 2.19 20.05
CA ALA A 172 -3.00 2.51 20.89
C ALA A 172 -4.14 3.20 20.13
N ASN A 173 -3.91 3.59 18.86
CA ASN A 173 -4.84 4.34 18.02
C ASN A 173 -5.24 5.70 18.64
N ASP A 174 -4.30 6.33 19.35
CA ASP A 174 -4.45 7.66 19.91
C ASP A 174 -3.74 8.69 19.02
N LEU A 175 -4.45 9.12 17.97
CA LEU A 175 -3.91 10.06 16.98
C LEU A 175 -3.64 11.45 17.57
N ALA A 176 -4.39 11.87 18.59
CA ALA A 176 -4.18 13.14 19.26
C ALA A 176 -2.86 13.10 20.03
N ARG A 177 -2.66 12.04 20.83
CA ARG A 177 -1.40 11.86 21.57
C ARG A 177 -0.21 11.66 20.64
N LEU A 178 -0.39 10.93 19.54
CA LEU A 178 0.63 10.80 18.51
C LEU A 178 1.06 12.18 18.01
N ALA A 179 0.11 13.01 17.56
CA ALA A 179 0.38 14.35 17.02
C ALA A 179 1.13 15.26 18.01
N GLU A 180 0.82 15.18 19.31
CA GLU A 180 1.56 15.91 20.35
C GLU A 180 3.02 15.46 20.46
N LEU A 181 3.26 14.14 20.44
CA LEU A 181 4.59 13.56 20.63
C LEU A 181 5.52 13.86 19.46
N ILE A 182 4.99 13.87 18.24
CA ILE A 182 5.75 14.14 17.01
C ILE A 182 5.71 15.61 16.59
N ALA A 183 5.16 16.50 17.42
CA ALA A 183 5.03 17.92 17.08
C ALA A 183 6.39 18.60 16.80
N CYS A 184 7.46 18.12 17.42
CA CYS A 184 8.83 18.62 17.23
C CYS A 184 9.54 18.03 16.00
N TRP A 185 8.93 17.05 15.32
CA TRP A 185 9.49 16.48 14.10
C TRP A 185 9.40 17.48 12.94
N PRO A 186 10.24 17.33 11.92
CA PRO A 186 10.13 18.10 10.68
C PRO A 186 8.71 18.01 10.10
N ASP A 187 8.18 19.14 9.64
CA ASP A 187 6.77 19.28 9.25
C ASP A 187 6.35 18.22 8.21
N ASP A 188 7.14 18.00 7.17
CA ASP A 188 6.84 17.02 6.11
C ASP A 188 6.77 15.58 6.65
N VAL A 189 7.67 15.20 7.57
CA VAL A 189 7.70 13.87 8.19
C VAL A 189 6.49 13.69 9.10
N ARG A 190 6.20 14.69 9.93
CA ARG A 190 5.05 14.70 10.83
C ARG A 190 3.75 14.55 10.06
N ASP A 191 3.55 15.38 9.05
CA ASP A 191 2.30 15.46 8.30
C ASP A 191 2.06 14.16 7.51
N HIS A 192 3.12 13.58 6.94
CA HIS A 192 3.05 12.29 6.25
C HIS A 192 2.75 11.12 7.21
N ALA A 193 3.43 11.06 8.36
CA ALA A 193 3.15 10.03 9.38
C ALA A 193 1.68 10.07 9.85
N LEU A 194 1.15 11.28 10.06
CA LEU A 194 -0.26 11.46 10.45
C LEU A 194 -1.24 11.09 9.34
N ALA A 195 -0.93 11.40 8.08
CA ALA A 195 -1.74 10.98 6.94
C ALA A 195 -1.82 9.45 6.83
N LEU A 196 -0.67 8.77 6.90
CA LEU A 196 -0.60 7.31 6.87
C LEU A 196 -1.36 6.68 8.04
N ALA A 197 -1.24 7.25 9.25
CA ALA A 197 -1.90 6.75 10.45
C ALA A 197 -3.43 6.89 10.41
N ARG A 198 -3.95 7.94 9.74
CA ARG A 198 -5.39 8.09 9.45
C ARG A 198 -5.88 7.15 8.35
N GLY A 199 -4.95 6.64 7.55
CA GLY A 199 -5.24 5.87 6.35
C GLY A 199 -5.61 6.71 5.13
N ASP A 200 -5.22 7.98 5.16
CA ASP A 200 -5.33 8.90 4.04
C ASP A 200 -4.10 8.74 3.13
N LEU A 201 -4.24 9.10 1.85
CA LEU A 201 -3.07 9.34 1.02
C LEU A 201 -2.52 10.74 1.31
N PRO A 202 -1.19 10.91 1.33
CA PRO A 202 -0.62 12.25 1.34
C PRO A 202 -1.09 13.05 0.10
N PRO A 203 -1.22 14.39 0.21
CA PRO A 203 -1.63 15.20 -0.93
C PRO A 203 -0.60 15.08 -2.04
N SER A 204 -1.08 14.86 -3.27
CA SER A 204 -0.24 14.72 -4.46
C SER A 204 0.36 16.06 -4.85
N THR A 205 1.60 16.04 -5.33
CA THR A 205 2.27 17.27 -5.80
C THR A 205 1.67 17.84 -7.09
N GLU A 206 0.73 17.14 -7.73
CA GLU A 206 0.02 17.62 -8.93
C GLU A 206 -1.16 18.56 -8.60
N ASP A 207 -1.56 18.68 -7.33
CA ASP A 207 -2.68 19.53 -6.88
C ASP A 207 -2.26 20.98 -6.52
N CYS A 208 -1.03 21.40 -6.83
CA CYS A 208 -0.49 22.74 -6.57
C CYS A 208 -0.21 23.54 -7.86
#